data_AF-A0AAD7D5X9-F1
#
_entry.id   AF-A0AAD7D5X9-F1
#
_cell.length_a   1.000
_cell.length_b   1.000
_cell.length_c   1.000
_cell.angle_alpha   90.00
_cell.angle_beta   90.00
_cell.angle_gamma   90.00
#
_symmetry.space_group_name_H-M   'P 1'
#
loop_
_entity.id
_entity.type
_entity.pdbx_description
1 polymer ?
#
loop_
_entity_poly.entity_id
_entity_poly.type
_entity_poly.pdbx_seq_one_letter_code
_entity_poly.pdbx_strand_id
1 'polypeptide(L)'
;MRLGLPISLGKLHPEYSHSFFVKVTGMMTNHAADQKNLRALFLALKQRMDREIRGERARAAHRPLLDAIYDLTGQKIEAAGGMAAWDALPATERDRIHSSLHAELCQRYGQEVFDKLPQVEQEEADFFLSGSCCMHKDLNAHRGEFPFLFFNT
;
A
#
# COMPACT_ATOMS: atom_id res chain seq x y z
N MET A 1 47.29 0.45 3.77
CA MET A 1 46.15 0.85 2.91
C MET A 1 45.20 -0.33 2.81
N ARG A 2 44.18 -0.40 3.68
CA ARG A 2 43.18 -1.49 3.67
C ARG A 2 42.02 -1.04 2.78
N LEU A 3 41.87 -1.67 1.63
CA LEU A 3 40.70 -1.52 0.77
C LEU A 3 39.48 -2.05 1.54
N GLY A 4 38.58 -1.15 1.92
CA GLY A 4 37.31 -1.52 2.53
C GLY A 4 36.47 -2.28 1.51
N LEU A 5 36.01 -3.47 1.90
CA LEU A 5 35.05 -4.27 1.13
C LEU A 5 33.80 -3.42 0.83
N PRO A 6 33.19 -3.54 -0.35
CA PRO A 6 31.96 -2.84 -0.67
C PRO A 6 30.86 -3.32 0.30
N ILE A 7 30.50 -2.46 1.25
CA ILE A 7 29.34 -2.68 2.10
C ILE A 7 28.12 -2.58 1.19
N SER A 8 27.44 -3.69 0.95
CA SER A 8 26.19 -3.67 0.20
C SER A 8 25.19 -2.77 0.94
N LEU A 9 24.73 -1.70 0.31
CA LEU A 9 23.79 -0.71 0.90
C LEU A 9 22.58 -1.35 1.61
N GLY A 10 22.12 -2.51 1.13
CA GLY A 10 21.02 -3.28 1.76
C GLY A 10 21.32 -3.86 3.15
N LYS A 11 22.55 -3.81 3.66
CA LYS A 11 22.89 -4.20 5.04
C LYS A 11 22.79 -3.05 6.04
N LEU A 12 22.88 -1.81 5.58
CA LEU A 12 22.82 -0.61 6.43
C LEU A 12 21.37 -0.11 6.61
N HIS A 13 20.52 -0.40 5.63
CA HIS A 13 19.08 -0.12 5.68
C HIS A 13 18.33 -1.41 5.38
N PRO A 14 17.85 -2.16 6.39
CA PRO A 14 16.90 -3.23 6.13
C PRO A 14 15.68 -2.59 5.48
N GLU A 15 15.55 -2.76 4.17
CA GLU A 15 14.45 -2.20 3.39
C GLU A 15 13.15 -2.82 3.92
N TYR A 16 12.32 -2.01 4.58
CA TYR A 16 10.95 -2.38 4.90
C TYR A 16 10.25 -2.72 3.59
N SER A 17 9.46 -3.80 3.53
CA SER A 17 8.66 -4.14 2.34
C SER A 17 7.81 -2.95 1.84
N HIS A 18 7.41 -2.06 2.74
CA HIS A 18 6.69 -0.83 2.46
C HIS A 18 7.51 0.18 1.63
N SER A 19 8.84 0.22 1.78
CA SER A 19 9.71 1.18 1.07
C SER A 19 9.70 0.93 -0.45
N PHE A 20 9.48 -0.31 -0.87
CA PHE A 20 9.32 -0.67 -2.27
C PHE A 20 8.19 0.13 -2.91
N PHE A 21 6.98 0.07 -2.32
CA PHE A 21 5.79 0.70 -2.89
C PHE A 21 5.92 2.22 -2.98
N VAL A 22 6.53 2.85 -1.98
CA VAL A 22 6.76 4.31 -1.98
C VAL A 22 7.71 4.72 -3.10
N LYS A 23 8.70 3.89 -3.44
CA LYS A 23 9.66 4.16 -4.53
C LYS A 23 9.09 3.90 -5.93
N VAL A 24 7.97 3.19 -6.06
CA VAL A 24 7.34 2.95 -7.37
C VAL A 24 6.71 4.23 -7.88
N THR A 25 7.09 4.65 -9.09
CA THR A 25 6.58 5.85 -9.77
C THR A 25 5.58 5.54 -10.87
N GLY A 26 5.37 4.26 -11.20
CA GLY A 26 4.43 3.87 -12.23
C GLY A 26 4.38 2.38 -12.53
N MET A 27 3.48 2.01 -13.44
CA MET A 27 3.35 0.65 -13.96
C MET A 27 2.95 0.65 -15.44
N MET A 28 3.37 -0.39 -16.16
CA MET A 28 2.94 -0.68 -17.52
C MET A 28 2.14 -1.99 -17.52
N THR A 29 0.88 -1.95 -17.94
CA THR A 29 -0.01 -3.12 -17.96
C THR A 29 -0.72 -3.24 -19.32
N ASN A 30 -1.44 -4.34 -19.57
CA ASN A 30 -2.28 -4.46 -20.77
C ASN A 30 -3.65 -3.76 -20.56
N HIS A 31 -4.52 -3.76 -21.59
CA HIS A 31 -5.83 -3.07 -21.52
C HIS A 31 -6.95 -3.84 -20.81
N ALA A 32 -6.68 -5.03 -20.29
CA ALA A 32 -7.71 -5.85 -19.68
C ALA A 32 -8.32 -5.16 -18.44
N ALA A 33 -9.60 -5.43 -18.17
CA ALA A 33 -10.35 -4.72 -17.12
C ALA A 33 -9.79 -4.99 -15.72
N ASP A 34 -9.29 -6.19 -15.46
CA ASP A 34 -8.58 -6.57 -14.25
C ASP A 34 -7.29 -5.75 -14.05
N GLN A 35 -6.56 -5.42 -15.12
CA GLN A 35 -5.39 -4.55 -15.04
C GLN A 35 -5.76 -3.11 -14.68
N LYS A 36 -6.96 -2.66 -15.06
CA LYS A 36 -7.50 -1.37 -14.62
C LYS A 36 -7.76 -1.33 -13.12
N ASN A 37 -8.22 -2.45 -12.55
CA ASN A 37 -8.41 -2.57 -11.10
C ASN A 37 -7.07 -2.69 -10.39
N LEU A 38 -6.13 -3.43 -10.97
CA LEU A 38 -4.78 -3.61 -10.43
C LEU A 38 -4.08 -2.25 -10.25
N ARG A 39 -4.11 -1.36 -11.24
CA ARG A 39 -3.50 -0.02 -11.10
C ARG A 39 -4.10 0.80 -9.95
N ALA A 40 -5.40 0.71 -9.73
CA ALA A 40 -6.09 1.48 -8.70
C ALA A 40 -5.74 0.93 -7.31
N LEU A 41 -5.76 -0.41 -7.17
CA LEU A 41 -5.33 -1.08 -5.94
C LEU A 41 -3.86 -0.79 -5.62
N PHE A 42 -2.99 -0.75 -6.62
CA PHE A 42 -1.58 -0.47 -6.41
C PHE A 42 -1.32 0.98 -6.00
N LEU A 43 -2.01 1.94 -6.61
CA LEU A 43 -1.91 3.35 -6.21
C LEU A 43 -2.39 3.52 -4.76
N ALA A 44 -3.53 2.95 -4.41
CA ALA A 44 -4.04 2.98 -3.05
C ALA A 44 -3.07 2.31 -2.06
N LEU A 45 -2.44 1.19 -2.45
CA LEU A 45 -1.43 0.54 -1.64
C LEU A 45 -0.19 1.43 -1.47
N LYS A 46 0.33 2.03 -2.55
CA LYS A 46 1.45 2.99 -2.49
C LYS A 46 1.16 4.12 -1.51
N GLN A 47 0.02 4.79 -1.63
CA GLN A 47 -0.38 5.88 -0.75
C GLN A 47 -0.47 5.42 0.70
N ARG A 48 -1.11 4.27 0.95
CA ARG A 48 -1.20 3.68 2.28
C ARG A 48 0.19 3.41 2.88
N MET A 49 1.10 2.82 2.11
CA MET A 49 2.45 2.49 2.59
C MET A 49 3.31 3.73 2.87
N ASP A 50 3.17 4.78 2.05
CA ASP A 50 3.82 6.07 2.30
C ASP A 50 3.37 6.67 3.64
N ARG A 51 2.06 6.69 3.88
CA ARG A 51 1.48 7.20 5.13
C ARG A 51 1.92 6.34 6.31
N GLU A 52 1.91 5.02 6.18
CA GLU A 52 2.39 4.13 7.24
C GLU A 52 3.84 4.40 7.62
N ILE A 53 4.74 4.56 6.63
CA ILE A 53 6.15 4.88 6.88
C ILE A 53 6.31 6.25 7.55
N ARG A 54 5.57 7.26 7.08
CA ARG A 54 5.59 8.60 7.70
C ARG A 54 5.10 8.56 9.14
N GLY A 55 4.03 7.82 9.41
CA GLY A 55 3.46 7.67 10.74
C GLY A 55 4.37 6.93 11.70
N GLU A 56 5.05 5.88 11.24
CA GLU A 56 6.05 5.19 12.05
C GLU A 56 7.21 6.11 12.45
N ARG A 57 7.68 6.94 11.50
CA ARG A 57 8.72 7.94 11.77
C ARG A 57 8.25 9.02 12.73
N ALA A 58 7.02 9.52 12.54
CA ALA A 58 6.42 10.52 13.42
C ALA A 58 6.24 9.99 14.84
N ARG A 59 5.76 8.74 14.97
CA ARG A 59 5.60 8.05 16.26
C ARG A 59 6.94 7.88 16.97
N ALA A 60 7.97 7.42 16.26
CA ALA A 60 9.31 7.27 16.84
C ALA A 60 9.88 8.61 17.36
N ALA A 61 9.44 9.73 16.80
CA ALA A 61 9.83 11.08 17.21
C ALA A 61 8.92 11.72 18.29
N HIS A 62 7.75 11.15 18.59
CA HIS A 62 6.75 11.72 19.50
C HIS A 62 6.64 11.00 20.84
N ARG A 63 6.60 11.78 21.94
CA ARG A 63 6.64 11.30 23.32
C ARG A 63 5.25 11.05 23.98
N PRO A 64 4.12 11.66 23.59
CA PRO A 64 2.81 11.34 24.19
C PRO A 64 2.06 10.23 23.42
N LEU A 65 2.74 9.13 23.06
CA LEU A 65 2.11 7.99 22.38
C LEU A 65 0.98 7.36 23.22
N LEU A 66 1.08 7.44 24.55
CA LEU A 66 0.09 6.89 25.46
C LEU A 66 -1.27 7.59 25.31
N ASP A 67 -1.30 8.93 25.21
CA ASP A 67 -2.55 9.69 25.10
C ASP A 67 -3.32 9.30 23.83
N ALA A 68 -2.62 9.18 22.69
CA ALA A 68 -3.23 8.74 21.44
C ALA A 68 -3.72 7.28 21.48
N ILE A 69 -3.01 6.40 22.19
CA ILE A 69 -3.49 5.02 22.42
C ILE A 69 -4.76 5.05 23.27
N TYR A 70 -4.80 5.85 24.33
CA TYR A 70 -5.98 6.01 25.19
C TYR A 70 -7.17 6.51 24.40
N ASP A 71 -7.00 7.59 23.64
CA ASP A 71 -8.07 8.17 22.82
C ASP A 71 -8.60 7.16 21.79
N LEU A 72 -7.70 6.47 21.08
CA LEU A 72 -8.09 5.51 20.07
C LEU A 72 -8.79 4.29 20.70
N THR A 73 -8.30 3.80 21.83
CA THR A 73 -8.91 2.68 22.56
C THR A 73 -10.31 3.07 23.05
N GLY A 74 -10.46 4.29 23.58
CA GLY A 74 -11.76 4.83 23.95
C GLY A 74 -12.74 4.84 22.77
N GLN A 75 -12.30 5.31 21.60
CA GLN A 75 -13.12 5.28 20.37
C GLN A 75 -13.54 3.85 19.98
N LYS A 76 -12.66 2.85 20.15
CA LYS A 76 -12.99 1.45 19.88
C LYS A 76 -14.00 0.87 20.87
N ILE A 77 -13.86 1.21 22.15
CA ILE A 77 -14.81 0.80 23.20
C ILE A 77 -16.19 1.38 22.90
N GLU A 78 -16.27 2.67 22.58
CA GLU A 78 -17.53 3.32 22.20
C GLU A 78 -18.13 2.68 20.93
N ALA A 79 -17.31 2.39 19.91
CA ALA A 79 -17.76 1.72 18.70
C ALA A 79 -18.27 0.28 18.94
N ALA A 80 -17.80 -0.38 20.00
CA ALA A 80 -18.31 -1.68 20.43
C ALA A 80 -19.66 -1.59 21.16
N GLY A 81 -20.15 -0.39 21.47
CA GLY A 81 -21.37 -0.16 22.26
C GLY A 81 -21.10 0.18 23.73
N GLY A 82 -19.89 0.66 24.05
CA GLY A 82 -19.46 1.03 25.39
C GLY A 82 -18.78 -0.11 26.15
N MET A 83 -18.33 0.19 27.37
CA MET A 83 -17.47 -0.72 28.17
C MET A 83 -18.09 -2.11 28.39
N ALA A 84 -19.39 -2.19 28.71
CA ALA A 84 -20.04 -3.47 28.95
C ALA A 84 -20.07 -4.39 27.71
N ALA A 85 -20.27 -3.80 26.52
CA ALA A 85 -20.25 -4.53 25.27
C ALA A 85 -18.82 -4.92 24.88
N TRP A 86 -17.83 -4.06 25.14
CA TRP A 86 -16.41 -4.35 24.97
C TRP A 86 -15.94 -5.52 25.85
N ASP A 87 -16.34 -5.54 27.12
CA ASP A 87 -15.98 -6.63 28.05
C ASP A 87 -16.63 -7.96 27.67
N ALA A 88 -17.81 -7.90 27.04
CA ALA A 88 -18.51 -9.06 26.51
C ALA A 88 -17.91 -9.60 25.18
N LEU A 89 -17.02 -8.86 24.52
CA LEU A 89 -16.36 -9.34 23.31
C LEU A 89 -15.49 -10.58 23.60
N PRO A 90 -15.42 -11.55 22.67
CA PRO A 90 -14.43 -12.62 22.74
C PRO A 90 -13.01 -12.06 22.81
N ALA A 91 -12.14 -12.73 23.57
CA ALA A 91 -10.73 -12.33 23.69
C ALA A 91 -10.04 -12.22 22.32
N THR A 92 -10.33 -13.14 21.40
CA THR A 92 -9.79 -13.12 20.03
C THR A 92 -10.19 -11.87 19.25
N GLU A 93 -11.39 -11.35 19.47
CA GLU A 93 -11.85 -10.13 18.80
C GLU A 93 -11.20 -8.89 19.41
N ARG A 94 -11.06 -8.86 20.74
CA ARG A 94 -10.28 -7.80 21.41
C ARG A 94 -8.83 -7.77 20.96
N ASP A 95 -8.20 -8.94 20.82
CA ASP A 95 -6.82 -9.05 20.33
C ASP A 95 -6.69 -8.56 18.88
N ARG A 96 -7.68 -8.86 18.03
CA ARG A 96 -7.75 -8.36 16.66
C ARG A 96 -7.83 -6.83 16.64
N ILE A 97 -8.70 -6.25 17.48
CA ILE A 97 -8.85 -4.80 17.59
C ILE A 97 -7.57 -4.16 18.12
N HIS A 98 -6.97 -4.70 19.19
CA HIS A 98 -5.69 -4.23 19.71
C HIS A 98 -4.56 -4.29 18.67
N SER A 99 -4.46 -5.39 17.93
CA SER A 99 -3.46 -5.56 16.87
C SER A 99 -3.64 -4.55 15.74
N SER A 100 -4.86 -4.05 15.52
CA SER A 100 -5.15 -3.03 14.50
C SER A 100 -4.82 -1.60 14.94
N LEU A 101 -4.74 -1.32 16.26
CA LEU A 101 -4.51 0.03 16.79
C LEU A 101 -3.20 0.63 16.29
N HIS A 102 -2.14 -0.17 16.26
CA HIS A 102 -0.82 0.27 15.84
C HIS A 102 -0.83 0.74 14.38
N ALA A 103 -1.41 -0.06 13.48
CA ALA A 103 -1.53 0.30 12.07
C ALA A 103 -2.40 1.55 11.88
N GLU A 104 -3.49 1.68 12.63
CA GLU A 104 -4.37 2.85 12.53
C GLU A 104 -3.70 4.14 13.03
N LEU A 105 -2.95 4.07 14.13
CA LEU A 105 -2.17 5.21 14.62
C LEU A 105 -1.11 5.64 13.60
N CYS A 106 -0.40 4.67 13.01
CA CYS A 106 0.57 4.97 11.97
C CYS A 106 -0.09 5.60 10.73
N GLN A 107 -1.28 5.15 10.34
CA GLN A 107 -2.03 5.78 9.26
C GLN A 107 -2.43 7.22 9.60
N ARG A 108 -2.96 7.48 10.80
CA ARG A 108 -3.37 8.82 11.24
C ARG A 108 -2.20 9.80 11.26
N TYR A 109 -1.12 9.46 11.97
CA TYR A 109 0.07 10.31 12.03
C TYR A 109 0.74 10.47 10.66
N GLY A 110 0.72 9.41 9.85
CA GLY A 110 1.21 9.44 8.48
C GLY A 110 0.50 10.47 7.63
N GLN A 111 -0.84 10.47 7.71
CA GLN A 111 -1.68 11.44 7.01
C GLN A 111 -1.45 12.86 7.52
N GLU A 112 -1.39 13.07 8.84
CA GLU A 112 -1.10 14.40 9.40
C GLU A 112 0.26 14.96 8.98
N VAL A 113 1.27 14.10 8.86
CA VAL A 113 2.59 14.49 8.34
C VAL A 113 2.52 14.81 6.86
N PHE A 114 1.78 14.02 6.08
CA PHE A 114 1.58 14.25 4.65
C PHE A 114 0.86 15.57 4.38
N ASP A 115 -0.22 15.86 5.11
CA ASP A 115 -1.04 17.08 4.92
C ASP A 115 -0.25 18.37 5.22
N LYS A 116 0.79 18.27 6.05
CA LYS A 116 1.69 19.38 6.39
C LYS A 116 2.79 19.63 5.34
N LEU A 117 2.97 18.73 4.37
CA LEU A 117 3.97 18.91 3.32
C LEU A 117 3.59 20.05 2.38
N PRO A 118 4.56 20.72 1.76
CA PRO A 118 4.32 21.57 0.60
C PRO A 118 3.61 20.78 -0.52
N GLN A 119 2.77 21.46 -1.30
CA GLN A 119 2.00 20.83 -2.38
C GLN A 119 2.87 20.02 -3.35
N VAL A 120 4.05 20.54 -3.73
CA VAL A 120 5.00 19.83 -4.60
C VAL A 120 5.44 18.49 -4.02
N GLU A 121 5.69 18.42 -2.71
CA GLU A 121 6.11 17.18 -2.06
C GLU A 121 4.95 16.20 -1.89
N GLN A 122 3.71 16.69 -1.73
CA GLN A 122 2.51 15.85 -1.76
C GLN A 122 2.32 15.22 -3.15
N GLU A 123 2.45 16.03 -4.20
CA GLU A 123 2.36 15.58 -5.59
C GLU A 123 3.45 14.56 -5.94
N GLU A 124 4.68 14.77 -5.47
CA GLU A 124 5.78 13.82 -5.67
C GLU A 124 5.53 12.49 -4.94
N ALA A 125 5.07 12.54 -3.68
CA ALA A 125 4.78 11.35 -2.90
C ALA A 125 3.65 10.51 -3.51
N ASP A 126 2.63 11.17 -4.07
CA ASP A 126 1.49 10.52 -4.73
C ASP A 126 1.71 10.27 -6.23
N PHE A 127 2.86 10.68 -6.77
CA PHE A 127 3.16 10.54 -8.18
C PHE A 127 3.09 9.06 -8.62
N PHE A 128 2.22 8.80 -9.60
CA PHE A 128 2.05 7.48 -10.16
C PHE A 128 1.59 7.54 -11.62
N LEU A 129 2.47 7.13 -12.53
CA LEU A 129 2.19 7.06 -13.96
C LEU A 129 1.76 5.63 -14.35
N SER A 130 0.57 5.49 -14.92
CA SER A 130 0.14 4.23 -15.51
C SER A 130 0.15 4.29 -17.03
N GLY A 131 0.90 3.41 -17.67
CA GLY A 131 0.84 3.15 -19.10
C GLY A 131 0.05 1.88 -19.41
N SER A 132 -0.61 1.85 -20.55
CA SER A 132 -1.25 0.65 -21.10
C SER A 132 -0.72 0.35 -22.50
N CYS A 133 -0.33 -0.89 -22.76
CA CYS A 133 0.10 -1.33 -24.08
C CYS A 133 -1.07 -1.88 -24.91
N CYS A 134 -1.25 -1.35 -26.12
CA CYS A 134 -2.24 -1.80 -27.12
C CYS A 134 -1.88 -3.10 -27.85
N MET A 135 -0.71 -3.70 -27.62
CA MET A 135 -0.41 -5.00 -28.24
C MET A 135 -1.25 -6.07 -27.58
N HIS A 136 -2.31 -6.50 -28.27
CA HIS A 136 -2.77 -7.89 -28.48
C HIS A 136 -4.14 -7.97 -29.21
N LYS A 137 -4.54 -6.99 -30.04
CA LYS A 137 -5.68 -7.24 -30.95
C LYS A 137 -5.33 -8.27 -32.04
N ASP A 138 -4.07 -8.31 -32.50
CA ASP A 138 -3.68 -9.20 -33.61
C ASP A 138 -3.07 -10.55 -33.19
N LEU A 139 -2.69 -10.71 -31.92
CA LEU A 139 -2.09 -11.95 -31.40
C LEU A 139 -3.10 -12.93 -30.78
N ASN A 140 -4.41 -12.64 -30.85
CA ASN A 140 -5.48 -13.60 -30.54
C ASN A 140 -6.29 -14.00 -31.79
N ALA A 141 -5.84 -13.62 -32.99
CA ALA A 141 -6.49 -13.92 -34.27
C ALA A 141 -6.07 -15.27 -34.88
N HIS A 142 -5.79 -16.29 -34.06
CA HIS A 142 -5.64 -17.67 -34.54
C HIS A 142 -6.85 -18.49 -34.12
N ARG A 143 -7.94 -18.34 -34.88
CA ARG A 143 -8.84 -19.46 -35.15
C ARG A 143 -8.25 -20.19 -36.35
N GLY A 144 -7.87 -21.45 -36.15
CA GLY A 144 -7.16 -22.25 -37.14
C GLY A 144 -7.92 -22.37 -38.46
N GLU A 145 -7.27 -21.96 -39.53
CA GLU A 145 -7.65 -22.34 -40.89
C GLU A 145 -6.77 -23.54 -41.27
N PHE A 146 -7.34 -24.74 -41.16
CA PHE A 146 -6.85 -25.89 -41.91
C PHE A 146 -7.18 -25.66 -43.39
N PRO A 147 -6.23 -25.75 -44.33
CA PRO A 147 -6.57 -25.75 -45.75
C PRO A 147 -7.08 -27.14 -46.11
N PHE A 148 -8.37 -27.42 -45.86
CA PHE A 148 -9.04 -28.55 -46.50
C PHE A 148 -9.58 -28.07 -47.85
N LEU A 149 -8.87 -28.48 -48.90
CA LEU A 149 -9.30 -28.46 -50.29
C LEU A 149 -10.70 -29.06 -50.42
N PHE A 150 -11.64 -28.31 -50.99
CA PHE A 150 -12.73 -28.86 -51.79
C PHE A 150 -12.98 -27.96 -53.00
N PHE A 151 -12.57 -28.45 -54.16
CA PHE A 151 -13.20 -28.12 -55.44
C PHE A 151 -14.61 -28.74 -55.43
N ASN A 152 -15.64 -27.95 -55.72
CA ASN A 152 -16.69 -28.38 -56.64
C ASN A 152 -17.59 -27.23 -57.10
N THR A 153 -17.81 -27.23 -58.42
CA THR A 153 -18.69 -26.45 -59.31
C THR A 153 -18.52 -24.94 -59.34
#